data_AF-K6XSA4-F1
#
_entry.id   AF-K6XSA4-F1
#
_cell.length_a   1.000
_cell.length_b   1.000
_cell.length_c   1.000
_cell.angle_alpha   90.00
_cell.angle_beta   90.00
_cell.angle_gamma   90.00
#
_symmetry.space_group_name_H-M   'P 1'
#
loop_
_entity.id
_entity.type
_entity.pdbx_description
1 polymer ?
#
loop_
_entity_poly.entity_id
_entity_poly.type
_entity_poly.pdbx_seq_one_letter_code
_entity_poly.pdbx_strand_id
1 'polypeptide(L)'
;MRNTNKAPSQFTKVYKRESKSPFDDHCTMLWLASATCSAENNLDLGYERYIYVHKDNAGKVVGISISKQLLAEHPEFESRYLDDITMYAFLLLYVEEIAAFCEFFKEEFTDMFLIPPGDYFAISEQYWFEKISNA
;
A
#
# COMPACT_ATOMS: atom_id res chain seq x y z
N MET A 1 -12.40 -24.08 -8.58
CA MET A 1 -13.32 -23.02 -9.03
C MET A 1 -13.21 -21.85 -8.06
N ARG A 2 -12.70 -20.68 -8.49
CA ARG A 2 -12.73 -19.47 -7.64
C ARG A 2 -14.17 -18.98 -7.57
N ASN A 3 -14.70 -18.87 -6.36
CA ASN A 3 -16.07 -18.43 -6.11
C ASN A 3 -16.16 -16.93 -6.46
N THR A 4 -16.90 -16.59 -7.52
CA THR A 4 -16.97 -15.23 -8.08
C THR A 4 -17.90 -14.28 -7.31
N ASN A 5 -18.49 -14.73 -6.20
CA ASN A 5 -19.45 -13.97 -5.39
C ASN A 5 -18.83 -13.33 -4.13
N LYS A 6 -17.50 -13.17 -4.06
CA LYS A 6 -16.87 -12.47 -2.95
C LYS A 6 -17.08 -10.95 -3.11
N ALA A 7 -17.42 -10.25 -2.03
CA ALA A 7 -17.45 -8.80 -2.02
C ALA A 7 -16.11 -8.24 -2.54
N PRO A 8 -16.10 -7.04 -3.17
CA PRO A 8 -14.86 -6.43 -3.65
C PRO A 8 -13.86 -6.33 -2.50
N SER A 9 -12.60 -6.68 -2.77
CA SER A 9 -11.56 -6.54 -1.75
C SER A 9 -11.41 -5.06 -1.33
N GLN A 10 -11.21 -4.85 -0.03
CA GLN A 10 -10.78 -3.56 0.51
C GLN A 10 -9.26 -3.36 0.40
N PHE A 11 -8.50 -4.44 0.18
CA PHE A 11 -7.06 -4.45 0.04
C PHE A 11 -6.64 -4.14 -1.40
N THR A 12 -7.26 -4.77 -2.39
CA THR A 12 -6.93 -4.57 -3.82
C THR A 12 -8.07 -3.97 -4.61
N LYS A 13 -7.72 -3.09 -5.56
CA LYS A 13 -8.70 -2.45 -6.44
C LYS A 13 -8.16 -2.33 -7.86
N VAL A 14 -8.77 -3.07 -8.78
CA VAL A 14 -8.58 -2.87 -10.23
C VAL A 14 -9.50 -1.75 -10.70
N TYR A 15 -8.97 -0.83 -11.50
CA TYR A 15 -9.76 0.29 -11.96
C TYR A 15 -10.69 -0.09 -13.11
N LYS A 16 -11.90 0.49 -13.09
CA LYS A 16 -12.87 0.38 -14.20
C LYS A 16 -12.71 1.50 -15.22
N ARG A 17 -11.93 2.52 -14.89
CA ARG A 17 -11.64 3.71 -15.69
C ARG A 17 -10.20 4.13 -15.42
N GLU A 18 -9.66 4.95 -16.30
CA GLU A 18 -8.33 5.52 -16.14
C GLU A 18 -8.16 6.20 -14.77
N SER A 19 -6.99 6.00 -14.17
CA SER A 19 -6.61 6.58 -12.89
C SER A 19 -6.50 8.11 -13.01
N LYS A 20 -6.59 8.79 -11.87
CA LYS A 20 -6.24 10.22 -11.77
C LYS A 20 -4.84 10.43 -11.18
N SER A 21 -4.13 9.34 -10.91
CA SER A 21 -2.73 9.40 -10.51
C SER A 21 -1.88 9.90 -11.69
N PRO A 22 -0.68 10.42 -11.45
CA PRO A 22 0.27 10.74 -12.53
C PRO A 22 0.92 9.49 -13.14
N PHE A 23 0.65 8.29 -12.60
CA PHE A 23 1.24 7.03 -13.04
C PHE A 23 0.41 6.37 -14.15
N ASP A 24 1.05 5.52 -14.95
CA ASP A 24 0.37 4.58 -15.85
C ASP A 24 -0.06 3.32 -15.08
N ASP A 25 -1.02 3.50 -14.17
CA ASP A 25 -1.47 2.47 -13.23
C ASP A 25 -2.82 1.85 -13.62
N HIS A 26 -2.94 0.55 -13.36
CA HIS A 26 -4.12 -0.25 -13.64
C HIS A 26 -4.86 -0.70 -12.36
N CYS A 27 -4.13 -0.81 -11.25
CA CYS A 27 -4.70 -1.17 -9.96
C CYS A 27 -3.93 -0.55 -8.79
N THR A 28 -4.56 -0.58 -7.64
CA THR A 28 -3.93 -0.23 -6.35
C THR A 28 -4.06 -1.32 -5.33
N MET A 29 -3.10 -1.35 -4.40
CA MET A 29 -3.17 -2.05 -3.13
C MET A 29 -3.14 -1.04 -1.98
N LEU A 30 -3.99 -1.22 -0.98
CA LEU A 30 -4.00 -0.41 0.23
C LEU A 30 -2.98 -0.99 1.22
N TRP A 31 -1.91 -0.27 1.51
CA TRP A 31 -0.86 -0.69 2.42
C TRP A 31 -0.93 -0.02 3.79
N LEU A 32 -1.66 1.08 3.90
CA LEU A 32 -1.94 1.70 5.18
C LEU A 32 -3.32 2.36 5.12
N ALA A 33 -4.10 2.19 6.16
CA ALA A 33 -5.29 2.96 6.49
C ALA A 33 -5.52 2.88 8.00
N SER A 34 -6.32 3.79 8.55
CA SER A 34 -6.86 3.58 9.88
C SER A 34 -7.81 2.38 9.86
N ALA A 35 -7.67 1.48 10.82
CA ALA A 35 -8.45 0.26 10.90
C ALA A 35 -9.04 0.11 12.29
N THR A 36 -10.34 -0.15 12.35
CA THR A 36 -11.03 -0.53 13.58
C THR A 36 -11.81 -1.82 13.33
N CYS A 37 -11.65 -2.79 14.23
CA CYS A 37 -12.50 -3.98 14.22
C CYS A 37 -13.76 -3.71 15.04
N SER A 38 -14.92 -3.81 14.39
CA SER A 38 -16.20 -3.82 15.09
C SER A 38 -16.34 -5.09 15.95
N ALA A 39 -17.33 -5.09 16.86
CA ALA A 39 -17.64 -6.26 17.71
C ALA A 39 -17.99 -7.53 16.91
N GLU A 40 -18.34 -7.39 15.63
CA GLU A 40 -18.70 -8.48 14.72
C GLU A 40 -17.53 -8.93 13.82
N ASN A 41 -16.29 -8.51 14.14
CA ASN A 41 -15.09 -8.76 13.32
C ASN A 41 -15.15 -8.17 11.90
N ASN A 42 -16.04 -7.21 11.64
CA ASN A 42 -15.98 -6.43 10.40
C ASN A 42 -14.88 -5.36 10.54
N LEU A 43 -14.02 -5.30 9.53
CA LEU A 43 -12.96 -4.31 9.41
C LEU A 43 -13.51 -3.03 8.80
N ASP A 44 -13.56 -1.98 9.60
CA ASP A 44 -13.93 -0.63 9.17
C ASP A 44 -12.66 0.19 8.94
N LEU A 45 -12.57 0.78 7.74
CA LEU A 45 -11.40 1.54 7.30
C LEU A 45 -11.66 3.04 7.27
N GLY A 46 -10.76 3.80 7.90
CA GLY A 46 -10.63 5.25 7.81
C GLY A 46 -9.54 5.65 6.81
N TYR A 47 -9.82 6.63 5.96
CA TYR A 47 -8.95 7.07 4.85
C TYR A 47 -8.35 8.47 5.07
N GLU A 48 -8.23 8.89 6.32
CA GLU A 48 -7.57 10.13 6.72
C GLU A 48 -6.04 10.00 6.61
N ARG A 49 -5.49 8.85 6.99
CA ARG A 49 -4.08 8.45 6.82
C ARG A 49 -4.07 7.19 5.97
N TYR A 50 -3.61 7.27 4.73
CA TYR A 50 -3.50 6.09 3.87
C TYR A 50 -2.25 6.10 3.01
N ILE A 51 -1.85 4.90 2.60
CA ILE A 51 -0.86 4.66 1.56
C ILE A 51 -1.44 3.66 0.56
N TYR A 52 -1.55 4.08 -0.70
CA TYR A 52 -1.86 3.19 -1.82
C TYR A 52 -0.61 2.91 -2.63
N VAL A 53 -0.35 1.64 -2.93
CA VAL A 53 0.65 1.23 -3.92
C VAL A 53 0.00 1.10 -5.28
N HIS A 54 0.53 1.81 -6.26
CA HIS A 54 0.05 1.83 -7.63
C HIS A 54 0.82 0.80 -8.46
N LYS A 55 0.09 -0.01 -9.23
CA LYS A 55 0.65 -1.03 -10.10
C LYS A 55 0.13 -0.89 -11.52
N ASP A 56 1.00 -1.11 -12.50
CA ASP A 56 0.61 -1.20 -13.90
C ASP A 56 -0.13 -2.52 -14.20
N ASN A 57 -0.54 -2.72 -15.46
CA ASN A 57 -1.25 -3.92 -15.90
C ASN A 57 -0.38 -5.21 -15.84
N ALA A 58 0.95 -5.08 -15.79
CA ALA A 58 1.86 -6.21 -15.59
C ALA A 58 2.11 -6.51 -14.10
N GLY A 59 1.58 -5.69 -13.20
CA GLY A 59 1.76 -5.81 -11.75
C GLY A 59 3.02 -5.14 -11.21
N LYS A 60 3.76 -4.39 -12.04
CA LYS A 60 4.93 -3.62 -11.63
C LYS A 60 4.48 -2.45 -10.77
N VAL A 61 5.16 -2.22 -9.65
CA VAL A 61 4.96 -1.00 -8.84
C VAL A 61 5.46 0.21 -9.62
N VAL A 62 4.58 1.18 -9.81
CA VAL A 62 4.86 2.44 -10.54
C VAL A 62 4.94 3.66 -9.63
N GLY A 63 4.53 3.51 -8.35
CA GLY A 63 4.63 4.55 -7.34
C GLY A 63 3.66 4.31 -6.19
N ILE A 64 3.61 5.25 -5.25
CA ILE A 64 2.63 5.28 -4.17
C ILE A 64 1.86 6.59 -4.17
N SER A 65 0.65 6.58 -3.61
CA SER A 65 -0.01 7.80 -3.19
C SER A 65 -0.32 7.80 -1.70
N ILE A 66 -0.05 8.93 -1.07
CA ILE A 66 -0.29 9.16 0.35
C ILE A 66 -1.50 10.10 0.55
N SER A 67 -2.07 10.07 1.75
CA SER A 67 -3.13 11.01 2.11
C SER A 67 -2.59 12.42 2.29
N LYS A 68 -3.49 13.42 2.21
CA LYS A 68 -3.12 14.82 2.47
C LYS A 68 -2.60 15.03 3.90
N GLN A 69 -3.11 14.24 4.84
CA GLN A 69 -2.68 14.33 6.24
C GLN A 69 -1.24 13.84 6.38
N LEU A 70 -0.92 12.67 5.82
CA LEU A 70 0.44 12.14 5.81
C LEU A 70 1.42 13.09 5.09
N LEU A 71 1.00 13.70 3.98
CA LEU A 71 1.82 14.73 3.31
C LEU A 71 2.06 15.96 4.20
N ALA A 72 1.05 16.42 4.95
CA ALA A 72 1.19 17.57 5.83
C ALA A 72 2.09 17.29 7.05
N GLU A 73 2.19 16.04 7.48
CA GLU A 73 3.10 15.59 8.55
C GLU A 73 4.56 15.54 8.08
N HIS A 74 4.81 15.49 6.77
CA HIS A 74 6.13 15.38 6.14
C HIS A 74 6.37 16.45 5.06
N PRO A 75 6.61 17.72 5.46
CA PRO A 75 6.75 18.84 4.53
C PRO A 75 7.97 18.73 3.59
N GLU A 76 8.89 17.80 3.85
CA GLU A 76 10.01 17.46 2.97
C GLU A 76 9.57 16.81 1.64
N PHE A 77 8.35 16.28 1.56
CA PHE A 77 7.78 15.77 0.31
C PHE A 77 6.93 16.85 -0.37
N GLU A 78 7.20 17.10 -1.66
CA GLU A 78 6.50 18.13 -2.43
C GLU A 78 5.14 17.66 -2.99
N SER A 79 4.92 16.35 -3.03
CA SER A 79 3.79 15.72 -3.72
C SER A 79 3.21 14.58 -2.89
N ARG A 80 1.90 14.36 -3.03
CA ARG A 80 1.23 13.17 -2.49
C ARG A 80 1.44 11.91 -3.33
N TYR A 81 2.00 12.04 -4.52
CA TYR A 81 2.35 10.94 -5.40
C TYR A 81 3.87 10.84 -5.38
N LEU A 82 4.37 9.72 -4.86
CA LEU A 82 5.79 9.48 -4.64
C LEU A 82 6.23 8.29 -5.49
N ASP A 83 7.39 8.41 -6.11
CA ASP A 83 8.07 7.36 -6.85
C ASP A 83 9.57 7.35 -6.52
N ASP A 84 10.26 6.36 -7.06
CA ASP A 84 11.71 6.18 -6.92
C ASP A 84 12.19 6.34 -5.45
N ILE A 85 13.21 7.15 -5.21
CA ILE A 85 13.81 7.35 -3.88
C ILE A 85 12.79 7.90 -2.87
N THR A 86 11.90 8.81 -3.28
CA THR A 86 10.90 9.38 -2.36
C THR A 86 9.88 8.35 -1.90
N MET A 87 9.49 7.42 -2.78
CA MET A 87 8.64 6.29 -2.42
C MET A 87 9.33 5.38 -1.41
N TYR A 88 10.59 4.98 -1.66
CA TYR A 88 11.31 4.11 -0.73
C TYR A 88 11.50 4.77 0.63
N ALA A 89 11.87 6.06 0.67
CA ALA A 89 12.02 6.81 1.90
C ALA A 89 10.71 6.85 2.71
N PHE A 90 9.58 7.13 2.05
CA PHE A 90 8.29 7.18 2.73
C PHE A 90 7.83 5.81 3.22
N LEU A 91 8.01 4.75 2.41
CA LEU A 91 7.68 3.39 2.82
C LEU A 91 8.51 2.95 4.03
N LEU A 92 9.78 3.34 4.10
CA LEU A 92 10.65 3.03 5.22
C LEU A 92 10.18 3.72 6.52
N LEU A 93 9.74 4.98 6.44
CA LEU A 93 9.20 5.72 7.60
C LEU A 93 7.99 5.02 8.25
N TYR A 94 7.20 4.30 7.45
CA TYR A 94 5.93 3.70 7.87
C TYR A 94 5.94 2.17 7.86
N VAL A 95 7.11 1.53 7.70
CA VAL A 95 7.20 0.08 7.43
C VAL A 95 6.54 -0.77 8.52
N GLU A 96 6.68 -0.40 9.79
CA GLU A 96 6.04 -1.09 10.91
C GLU A 96 4.52 -0.96 10.90
N GLU A 97 4.00 0.26 10.68
CA GLU A 97 2.55 0.53 10.57
C GLU A 97 1.95 -0.20 9.37
N ILE A 98 2.65 -0.20 8.23
CA ILE A 98 2.26 -0.90 7.01
C ILE A 98 2.20 -2.41 7.25
N ALA A 99 3.23 -2.98 7.88
CA ALA A 99 3.28 -4.41 8.18
C ALA A 99 2.12 -4.83 9.09
N ALA A 100 1.88 -4.07 10.16
CA ALA A 100 0.77 -4.31 11.08
C ALA A 100 -0.59 -4.20 10.39
N PHE A 101 -0.79 -3.18 9.55
CA PHE A 101 -2.03 -2.99 8.79
C PHE A 101 -2.27 -4.13 7.80
N CYS A 102 -1.25 -4.55 7.07
CA CYS A 102 -1.37 -5.60 6.06
C CYS A 102 -1.71 -6.98 6.66
N GLU A 103 -1.46 -7.23 7.96
CA GLU A 103 -1.90 -8.46 8.64
C GLU A 103 -3.43 -8.59 8.70
N PHE A 104 -4.21 -7.50 8.65
CA PHE A 104 -5.67 -7.58 8.50
C PHE A 104 -6.09 -8.25 7.19
N PHE A 105 -5.21 -8.26 6.19
CA PHE A 105 -5.40 -8.86 4.87
C PHE A 105 -4.43 -10.00 4.60
N LYS A 106 -3.90 -10.65 5.64
CA LYS A 106 -2.82 -11.66 5.54
C LYS A 106 -3.03 -12.70 4.44
N GLU A 107 -4.23 -13.27 4.34
CA GLU A 107 -4.54 -14.28 3.31
C GLU A 107 -4.40 -13.71 1.90
N GLU A 108 -5.04 -12.58 1.62
CA GLU A 108 -4.98 -11.93 0.30
C GLU A 108 -3.57 -11.42 -0.01
N PHE A 109 -2.87 -10.88 0.97
CA PHE A 109 -1.47 -10.48 0.84
C PHE A 109 -0.59 -11.67 0.47
N THR A 110 -0.71 -12.78 1.19
CA THR A 110 0.08 -13.99 0.95
C THR A 110 -0.21 -14.58 -0.43
N ASP A 111 -1.47 -14.55 -0.89
CA ASP A 111 -1.83 -14.99 -2.24
C ASP A 111 -1.13 -14.15 -3.34
N MET A 112 -0.82 -12.88 -3.06
CA MET A 112 -0.17 -11.98 -4.01
C MET A 112 1.36 -12.01 -3.96
N PHE A 113 1.93 -12.13 -2.77
CA PHE A 113 3.37 -12.00 -2.53
C PHE A 113 4.06 -13.32 -2.19
N LEU A 114 3.29 -14.40 -1.97
CA LEU A 114 3.75 -15.74 -1.58
C LEU A 114 4.48 -15.80 -0.22
N ILE A 115 4.35 -14.75 0.58
CA ILE A 115 4.96 -14.60 1.90
C ILE A 115 4.05 -13.69 2.75
N PRO A 116 3.91 -13.93 4.07
CA PRO A 116 3.05 -13.09 4.91
C PRO A 116 3.60 -11.66 5.07
N PRO A 117 2.74 -10.70 5.43
CA PRO A 117 3.12 -9.29 5.56
C PRO A 117 4.34 -9.04 6.44
N GLY A 118 4.36 -9.58 7.66
CA GLY A 118 5.49 -9.38 8.58
C GLY A 118 6.86 -9.75 7.97
N ASP A 119 6.95 -10.93 7.36
CA ASP A 119 8.19 -11.40 6.72
C ASP A 119 8.52 -10.60 5.45
N TYR A 120 7.50 -10.25 4.65
CA TYR A 120 7.68 -9.42 3.44
C TYR A 120 8.30 -8.07 3.78
N PHE A 121 7.75 -7.38 4.79
CA PHE A 121 8.19 -6.04 5.15
C PHE A 121 9.52 -6.04 5.91
N ALA A 122 9.83 -7.06 6.71
CA ALA A 122 11.15 -7.20 7.33
C ALA A 122 12.29 -7.29 6.29
N ILE A 123 12.06 -8.01 5.18
CA ILE A 123 13.03 -8.09 4.07
C ILE A 123 13.01 -6.80 3.25
N SER A 124 11.82 -6.25 3.00
CA SER A 124 11.66 -5.04 2.19
C SER A 124 12.31 -3.83 2.85
N GLU A 125 12.25 -3.71 4.18
CA GLU A 125 12.89 -2.64 4.96
C GLU A 125 14.39 -2.53 4.63
N GLN A 126 15.11 -3.65 4.68
CA GLN A 126 16.53 -3.72 4.37
C GLN A 126 16.78 -3.31 2.92
N TYR A 127 16.01 -3.86 1.98
CA TYR A 127 16.15 -3.55 0.56
C TYR A 127 15.88 -2.08 0.24
N TRP A 128 14.85 -1.47 0.84
CA TRP A 128 14.53 -0.06 0.63
C TRP A 128 15.59 0.85 1.23
N PHE A 129 16.11 0.53 2.42
CA PHE A 129 17.23 1.25 3.01
C PHE A 129 18.46 1.23 2.10
N GLU A 130 18.79 0.10 1.48
CA GLU A 130 19.88 -0.02 0.51
C GLU A 130 19.62 0.82 -0.75
N LYS A 131 18.37 0.92 -1.22
CA LYS A 131 18.03 1.77 -2.38
C LYS A 131 18.27 3.25 -2.10
N ILE A 132 17.95 3.71 -0.90
CA ILE A 132 18.15 5.10 -0.50
C ILE A 132 19.65 5.38 -0.26
N SER A 133 20.36 4.45 0.38
CA SER A 133 21.76 4.63 0.75
C SER A 133 22.72 4.62 -0.44
N ASN A 134 22.33 4.00 -1.55
CA ASN A 134 23.12 3.91 -2.78
C ASN A 134 22.66 4.90 -3.87
N ALA A 135 21.77 5.83 -3.53
CA ALA A 135 21.22 6.84 -4.44
C ALA A 135 22.15 8.05 -4.62
#